data_AF-A0A849ZZH5-F1
#
_entry.id   AF-A0A849ZZH5-F1
#
_cell.length_a   1.000
_cell.length_b   1.000
_cell.length_c   1.000
_cell.angle_alpha   90.00
_cell.angle_beta   90.00
_cell.angle_gamma   90.00
#
_symmetry.space_group_name_H-M   'P 1'
#
loop_
_entity.id
_entity.type
_entity.pdbx_description
1 polymer ?
#
loop_
_entity_poly.entity_id
_entity_poly.type
_entity_poly.pdbx_seq_one_letter_code
_entity_poly.pdbx_strand_id
1 'polypeptide(L)'
;MINQSLLDTLLTTRSQVTHELTFLTQRTGQDELALLSQALRLGLSLLYQQTAEQAFIDGALSRSEAIAVLGLERVTEIEYARQALAQDVARGWGL
;
A
#
# COMPACT_ATOMS: atom_id res chain seq x y z
N MET A 1 -24.56 -25.98 -4.32
CA MET A 1 -24.91 -24.90 -3.38
C MET A 1 -23.98 -23.74 -3.64
N ILE A 2 -24.50 -22.61 -4.11
CA ILE A 2 -23.71 -21.38 -4.27
C ILE A 2 -23.56 -20.76 -2.87
N ASN A 3 -22.33 -20.46 -2.48
CA ASN A 3 -22.00 -19.94 -1.15
C ASN A 3 -22.50 -18.49 -1.02
N GLN A 4 -23.71 -18.31 -0.45
CA GLN A 4 -24.35 -16.99 -0.33
C GLN A 4 -23.49 -15.97 0.43
N SER A 5 -22.63 -16.42 1.35
CA SER A 5 -21.68 -15.57 2.08
C SER A 5 -20.70 -14.82 1.16
N LEU A 6 -20.28 -15.42 0.04
CA LEU A 6 -19.39 -14.75 -0.92
C LEU A 6 -20.15 -13.71 -1.76
N LEU A 7 -21.42 -13.97 -2.07
CA LEU A 7 -22.26 -13.03 -2.81
C LEU A 7 -22.61 -11.81 -1.95
N ASP A 8 -22.92 -12.01 -0.67
CA ASP A 8 -23.24 -10.92 0.27
C ASP A 8 -22.02 -10.03 0.53
N THR A 9 -20.83 -10.63 0.62
CA THR A 9 -19.57 -9.87 0.77
C THR A 9 -19.31 -9.01 -0.47
N LEU A 10 -19.42 -9.59 -1.68
CA LEU A 10 -19.21 -8.86 -2.94
C LEU A 10 -20.26 -7.76 -3.17
N LEU A 11 -21.52 -7.98 -2.78
CA LEU A 11 -22.60 -6.99 -2.88
C LEU A 11 -22.42 -5.85 -1.87
N THR A 12 -21.94 -6.14 -0.67
CA THR A 12 -21.68 -5.14 0.39
C THR A 12 -20.50 -4.23 0.03
N THR A 13 -19.41 -4.77 -0.50
CA THR A 13 -18.26 -3.95 -0.96
C THR A 13 -18.63 -3.04 -2.14
N ARG A 14 -19.47 -3.53 -3.06
CA ARG A 14 -19.99 -2.73 -4.19
C ARG A 14 -20.85 -1.56 -3.70
N SER A 15 -21.60 -1.76 -2.62
CA SER A 15 -22.38 -0.71 -1.95
C SER A 15 -21.48 0.38 -1.34
N GLN A 16 -20.37 0.01 -0.70
CA GLN A 16 -19.45 0.97 -0.08
C GLN A 16 -18.74 1.87 -1.10
N VAL A 17 -18.12 1.29 -2.14
CA VAL A 17 -17.38 2.08 -3.14
C VAL A 17 -18.32 3.05 -3.87
N THR A 18 -19.53 2.60 -4.20
CA THR A 18 -20.53 3.46 -4.87
C THR A 18 -20.99 4.59 -3.95
N HIS A 19 -21.17 4.32 -2.65
CA HIS A 19 -21.54 5.33 -1.66
C HIS A 19 -20.44 6.38 -1.44
N GLU A 20 -19.19 5.94 -1.31
CA GLU A 20 -18.01 6.83 -1.20
C GLU A 20 -17.86 7.70 -2.45
N LEU A 21 -18.04 7.11 -3.63
CA LEU A 21 -17.95 7.83 -4.89
C LEU A 21 -19.09 8.84 -5.07
N THR A 22 -20.30 8.48 -4.66
CA THR A 22 -21.44 9.41 -4.62
C THR A 22 -21.17 10.57 -3.66
N PHE A 23 -20.61 10.30 -2.48
CA PHE A 23 -20.23 11.34 -1.53
C PHE A 23 -19.18 12.29 -2.14
N LEU A 24 -18.15 11.74 -2.80
CA LEU A 24 -17.09 12.52 -3.42
C LEU A 24 -17.58 13.37 -4.60
N THR A 25 -18.41 12.82 -5.49
CA THR A 25 -18.99 13.58 -6.62
C THR A 25 -19.84 14.74 -6.11
N GLN A 26 -20.71 14.50 -5.12
CA GLN A 26 -21.55 15.55 -4.52
C GLN A 26 -20.75 16.66 -3.86
N ARG A 27 -19.62 16.33 -3.21
CA ARG A 27 -18.85 17.31 -2.45
C ARG A 27 -17.85 18.09 -3.29
N THR A 28 -17.26 17.45 -4.30
CA THR A 28 -16.20 18.03 -5.14
C THR A 28 -16.72 18.59 -6.46
N GLY A 29 -17.90 18.18 -6.90
CA GLY A 29 -18.44 18.49 -8.23
C GLY A 29 -17.67 17.82 -9.38
N GLN A 30 -16.73 16.92 -9.07
CA GLN A 30 -15.95 16.21 -10.08
C GLN A 30 -16.74 15.06 -10.70
N ASP A 31 -16.41 14.78 -11.95
CA ASP A 31 -16.94 13.63 -12.68
C ASP A 31 -16.49 12.29 -12.04
N GLU A 32 -17.38 11.30 -12.09
CA GLU A 32 -17.16 9.98 -11.50
C GLU A 32 -15.93 9.26 -12.07
N LEU A 33 -15.73 9.33 -13.39
CA LEU A 33 -14.59 8.70 -14.06
C LEU A 33 -13.28 9.40 -13.68
N ALA A 34 -13.31 10.73 -13.50
CA ALA A 34 -12.16 11.49 -13.03
C ALA A 34 -11.75 11.06 -11.61
N LEU A 35 -12.72 10.94 -10.70
CA LEU A 35 -12.50 10.49 -9.33
C LEU A 35 -11.98 9.04 -9.28
N LEU A 36 -12.57 8.12 -10.05
CA LEU A 36 -12.08 6.74 -10.14
C LEU A 36 -10.67 6.67 -10.69
N SER A 37 -10.35 7.45 -11.72
CA SER A 37 -9.01 7.50 -12.29
C SER A 37 -7.97 8.04 -11.29
N GLN A 38 -8.37 9.02 -10.47
CA GLN A 38 -7.54 9.54 -9.40
C GLN A 38 -7.34 8.49 -8.30
N ALA A 39 -8.41 7.86 -7.83
CA ALA A 39 -8.37 6.81 -6.82
C ALA A 39 -7.47 5.65 -7.26
N LEU A 40 -7.59 5.22 -8.53
CA LEU A 40 -6.74 4.17 -9.10
C LEU A 40 -5.26 4.57 -9.10
N ARG A 41 -4.93 5.79 -9.54
CA ARG A 41 -3.54 6.27 -9.53
C ARG A 41 -2.95 6.32 -8.12
N LEU A 42 -3.71 6.82 -7.15
CA LEU A 42 -3.30 6.86 -5.75
C LEU A 42 -3.09 5.45 -5.20
N GLY A 43 -4.05 4.54 -5.44
CA GLY A 43 -3.96 3.15 -5.02
C GLY A 43 -2.76 2.42 -5.62
N LEU A 44 -2.52 2.58 -6.92
CA LEU A 44 -1.35 1.99 -7.58
C LEU A 44 -0.03 2.55 -7.03
N SER A 45 0.05 3.86 -6.78
CA SER A 45 1.24 4.47 -6.19
C SER A 45 1.54 3.92 -4.79
N LEU A 46 0.50 3.76 -3.96
CA LEU A 46 0.64 3.19 -2.62
C LEU A 46 1.08 1.73 -2.67
N LEU A 47 0.41 0.91 -3.50
CA LEU A 47 0.76 -0.50 -3.67
C LEU A 47 2.19 -0.67 -4.21
N TYR A 48 2.60 0.20 -5.14
CA TYR A 48 3.94 0.17 -5.70
C TYR A 48 5.00 0.47 -4.64
N GLN A 49 4.81 1.50 -3.82
CA GLN A 49 5.72 1.84 -2.72
C GLN A 49 5.80 0.72 -1.68
N GLN A 50 4.66 0.16 -1.25
CA GLN A 50 4.64 -0.96 -0.30
C GLN A 50 5.38 -2.19 -0.85
N THR A 51 5.16 -2.51 -2.12
CA THR A 51 5.82 -3.65 -2.77
C THR A 51 7.33 -3.42 -2.92
N ALA A 52 7.74 -2.19 -3.27
CA ALA A 52 9.15 -1.82 -3.39
C ALA A 52 9.86 -1.83 -2.03
N GLU A 53 9.19 -1.38 -0.97
CA GLU A 53 9.72 -1.44 0.40
C GLU A 53 9.96 -2.89 0.83
N GLN A 54 8.97 -3.78 0.65
CA GLN A 54 9.13 -5.19 0.97
C GLN A 54 10.25 -5.84 0.14
N ALA A 55 10.29 -5.58 -1.17
CA ALA A 55 11.35 -6.09 -2.03
C ALA A 55 12.75 -5.60 -1.62
N PHE A 56 12.87 -4.37 -1.12
CA PHE A 56 14.13 -3.85 -0.60
C PHE A 56 14.53 -4.52 0.73
N ILE A 57 13.57 -4.72 1.64
CA ILE A 57 13.77 -5.44 2.90
C ILE A 57 14.28 -6.86 2.62
N ASP A 58 13.66 -7.55 1.66
CA ASP A 58 14.00 -8.92 1.26
C ASP A 58 15.28 -9.02 0.41
N GLY A 59 15.88 -7.88 0.03
CA GLY A 59 17.08 -7.82 -0.81
C GLY A 59 16.84 -8.14 -2.29
N ALA A 60 15.59 -8.20 -2.73
CA ALA A 60 15.19 -8.39 -4.13
C ALA A 60 15.26 -7.09 -4.96
N LEU A 61 15.30 -5.93 -4.30
CA LEU A 61 15.46 -4.62 -4.94
C LEU A 61 16.82 -4.02 -4.54
N SER A 62 17.58 -3.49 -5.52
CA SER A 62 18.86 -2.83 -5.19
C SER A 62 18.63 -1.51 -4.46
N ARG A 63 19.63 -1.05 -3.71
CA ARG A 63 19.57 0.24 -2.99
C ARG A 63 19.30 1.42 -3.94
N SER A 64 19.92 1.44 -5.12
CA SER A 64 19.71 2.50 -6.12
C SER A 64 18.27 2.51 -6.65
N GLU A 65 17.70 1.34 -6.91
CA GLU A 65 16.30 1.23 -7.35
C GLU A 65 15.33 1.60 -6.22
N ALA A 66 15.61 1.18 -4.98
CA ALA A 66 14.83 1.55 -3.81
C ALA A 66 14.84 3.07 -3.59
N ILE A 67 15.99 3.75 -3.76
CA ILE A 67 16.07 5.22 -3.65
C ILE A 67 15.23 5.90 -4.73
N ALA A 68 15.22 5.37 -5.95
CA ALA A 68 14.42 5.94 -7.04
C ALA A 68 12.91 5.85 -6.78
N VAL A 69 12.46 4.83 -6.05
CA VAL A 69 11.02 4.58 -5.79
C VAL A 69 10.56 5.17 -4.45
N LEU A 70 11.35 4.98 -3.40
CA LEU A 70 10.99 5.29 -2.01
C LEU A 70 11.62 6.59 -1.51
N GLY A 71 12.67 7.07 -2.19
CA GLY A 71 13.49 8.19 -1.73
C GLY A 71 14.61 7.76 -0.77
N LEU A 72 15.63 8.60 -0.67
CA LEU A 72 16.83 8.34 0.15
C LEU A 72 16.50 8.23 1.64
N GLU A 73 15.63 9.10 2.15
CA GLU A 73 15.25 9.13 3.56
C GLU A 73 14.64 7.79 3.99
N ARG A 74 13.62 7.31 3.27
CA ARG A 74 12.94 6.04 3.58
C ARG A 74 13.88 4.84 3.50
N VAL A 75 14.74 4.79 2.49
CA VAL A 75 15.75 3.74 2.36
C VAL A 75 16.70 3.72 3.56
N THR A 76 17.13 4.90 4.01
CA THR A 76 18.04 5.03 5.16
C THR A 76 17.37 4.59 6.46
N GLU A 77 16.10 4.91 6.66
CA GLU A 77 15.32 4.43 7.81
C GLU A 77 15.22 2.90 7.86
N ILE A 78 14.94 2.26 6.71
CA ILE A 78 14.85 0.80 6.60
C ILE A 78 16.22 0.17 6.90
N GLU A 79 17.30 0.71 6.33
CA GLU A 79 18.66 0.23 6.58
C GLU A 79 19.02 0.32 8.06
N TYR A 80 18.69 1.44 8.71
CA TYR A 80 18.91 1.65 10.14
C TYR A 80 18.12 0.64 10.99
N ALA A 81 16.82 0.49 10.73
CA ALA A 81 15.96 -0.44 11.47
C ALA A 81 16.46 -1.89 11.35
N ARG A 82 16.86 -2.29 10.14
CA ARG A 82 17.40 -3.63 9.87
C ARG A 82 18.72 -3.87 10.59
N GLN A 83 19.58 -2.85 10.66
CA GLN A 83 20.84 -2.93 11.40
C GLN A 83 20.61 -3.00 12.92
N ALA A 84 19.68 -2.21 13.47
CA ALA A 84 19.31 -2.27 14.87
C ALA A 84 18.78 -3.66 15.25
N LEU A 85 17.85 -4.21 14.47
CA LEU A 85 17.32 -5.57 14.67
C LEU A 85 18.43 -6.63 14.63
N ALA A 86 19.35 -6.54 13.67
CA ALA A 86 20.47 -7.47 13.59
C ALA A 86 21.37 -7.43 14.83
N GLN A 87 21.57 -6.24 15.41
CA GLN A 87 22.34 -6.10 16.65
C GLN A 87 21.59 -6.65 17.86
N ASP A 88 20.27 -6.46 17.95
CA ASP A 88 19.47 -6.99 19.05
C ASP A 88 19.44 -8.52 19.04
N VAL A 89 19.26 -9.11 17.86
CA VAL A 89 19.38 -10.57 17.67
C VAL A 89 20.78 -11.05 18.07
N ALA A 90 21.85 -10.37 17.64
CA ALA A 90 23.22 -10.74 17.98
C ALA A 90 23.53 -10.65 19.48
N ARG A 91 22.87 -9.73 20.20
CA ARG A 91 22.98 -9.57 21.66
C ARG A 91 22.14 -10.56 22.44
N GLY A 92 21.43 -11.48 21.77
CA GLY A 92 20.57 -12.47 22.40
C GLY A 92 19.28 -11.86 22.96
N TRP A 93 18.90 -10.65 22.51
CA TRP A 93 17.61 -10.03 22.83
C TRP A 93 16.53 -10.45 21.83
N GLY A 94 16.71 -11.63 21.21
CA GLY A 94 15.72 -12.20 20.31
C GLY A 94 14.35 -12.24 20.98
N LEU A 95 13.37 -11.63 20.31
CA LEU A 95 11.96 -11.82 20.63
C LEU A 95 11.59 -13.32 20.61
#